data_AF-B4D9X1-F1
#
_entry.id   AF-B4D9X1-F1
#
_cell.length_a   1.000
_cell.length_b   1.000
_cell.length_c   1.000
_cell.angle_alpha   90.00
_cell.angle_beta   90.00
_cell.angle_gamma   90.00
#
_symmetry.space_group_name_H-M   'P 1'
#
loop_
_entity.id
_entity.type
_entity.pdbx_description
1 polymer ?
#
loop_
_entity_poly.entity_id
_entity_poly.type
_entity_poly.pdbx_seq_one_letter_code
_entity_poly.pdbx_strand_id
1 'polypeptide(L)'
;MQKFIDHGGRILADEESTCPVAFTKTSMKVAAYVTESNFDPTPMLFTRNAENISKLCSAMDGVSAPLAASESQTVWAIPTRCMDTQYVTVVNQGYAEGDEAKERLLPPDPKASKPEVWKFKGNASLYVKPQIGALKWSTDRPIYDVQLGKKLTPEEAAKVDLTKDGFRWYALPPGEITKPEIVLDKGVSGFYEARVILSGEKHMGGVPVQLTVTGPNDSATVYTVTDTTARLPLRETDDGEYTVTATELLTGLTETAKVTNHAPTTVTPRAQVQVREQAVVSKFASRKKVPLTIALTPEQEADKALAAQVQALKNFYQKKGRVVSIGSVKPGGVVESLQPLRSPNRYPQWKTTTTDLILFGTPSNNILLFDQARGEILPRNFASPGPSEAALLYTRSPFVGECDALDIIATDNAGITAAVQKLVSAP
;
A
#
# COMPACT_ATOMS: atom_id res chain seq x y z
N MET A 1 22.45 17.88 -12.72
CA MET A 1 22.32 18.51 -14.06
C MET A 1 23.40 18.04 -15.02
N GLN A 2 24.70 18.17 -14.69
CA GLN A 2 25.78 17.65 -15.53
C GLN A 2 25.64 16.14 -15.83
N LYS A 3 25.37 15.32 -14.79
CA LYS A 3 25.07 13.89 -14.97
C LYS A 3 23.96 13.61 -16.00
N PHE A 4 22.93 14.45 -16.10
CA PHE A 4 21.86 14.24 -17.09
C PHE A 4 22.39 14.43 -18.51
N ILE A 5 23.22 15.45 -18.73
CA ILE A 5 23.90 15.71 -20.01
C ILE A 5 24.87 14.57 -20.34
N ASP A 6 25.64 14.11 -19.37
CA ASP A 6 26.61 13.01 -19.54
C ASP A 6 25.93 11.69 -19.96
N HIS A 7 24.63 11.52 -19.66
CA HIS A 7 23.81 10.39 -20.10
C HIS A 7 23.01 10.68 -21.39
N GLY A 8 23.40 11.71 -22.16
CA GLY A 8 22.78 12.08 -23.43
C GLY A 8 21.56 13.00 -23.32
N GLY A 9 21.23 13.47 -22.12
CA GLY A 9 20.14 14.41 -21.88
C GLY A 9 20.43 15.80 -22.46
N ARG A 10 19.41 16.47 -22.99
CA ARG A 10 19.51 17.83 -23.54
C ARG A 10 18.73 18.81 -22.67
N ILE A 11 19.40 19.89 -22.24
CA ILE A 11 18.75 20.95 -21.47
C ILE A 11 18.31 22.04 -22.43
N LEU A 12 17.02 22.36 -22.37
CA LEU A 12 16.38 23.37 -23.20
C LEU A 12 16.04 24.57 -22.32
N ALA A 13 16.40 25.77 -22.78
CA ALA A 13 15.98 27.01 -22.16
C ALA A 13 14.98 27.74 -23.06
N ASP A 14 13.93 28.28 -22.44
CA ASP A 14 13.06 29.26 -23.08
C ASP A 14 13.79 30.60 -23.31
N GLU A 15 13.09 31.60 -23.84
CA GLU A 15 13.68 32.90 -24.19
C GLU A 15 14.26 33.67 -22.99
N GLU A 16 13.64 33.54 -21.82
CA GLU A 16 13.98 34.34 -20.63
C GLU A 16 14.91 33.59 -19.67
N SER A 17 15.00 32.26 -19.82
CA SER A 17 15.77 31.40 -18.93
C SER A 17 17.27 31.43 -19.23
N THR A 18 18.06 31.38 -18.16
CA THR A 18 19.50 31.13 -18.21
C THR A 18 19.83 29.85 -17.46
N CYS A 19 20.86 29.14 -17.89
CA CYS A 19 21.23 27.84 -17.33
C CYS A 19 22.73 27.82 -17.03
N PRO A 20 23.16 27.35 -15.85
CA PRO A 20 24.57 27.33 -15.45
C PRO A 20 25.39 26.19 -16.08
N VAL A 21 24.77 25.32 -16.87
CA VAL A 21 25.43 24.25 -17.63
C VAL A 21 25.09 24.36 -19.12
N ALA A 22 25.77 23.62 -19.99
CA ALA A 22 25.49 23.62 -21.43
C ALA A 22 24.01 23.37 -21.73
N PHE A 23 23.42 24.23 -22.56
CA PHE A 23 21.99 24.21 -22.89
C PHE A 23 21.74 24.71 -24.32
N THR A 24 20.61 24.31 -24.88
CA THR A 24 20.11 24.79 -26.18
C THR A 24 19.09 25.90 -25.94
N LYS A 25 19.35 27.11 -26.45
CA LYS A 25 18.34 28.17 -26.51
C LYS A 25 17.30 27.82 -27.55
N THR A 26 16.05 27.79 -27.14
CA THR A 26 14.92 27.42 -28.00
C THR A 26 14.13 28.62 -28.50
N SER A 27 14.30 29.79 -27.85
CA SER A 27 13.50 31.00 -28.10
C SER A 27 11.98 30.75 -28.00
N MET A 28 11.60 29.76 -27.18
CA MET A 28 10.20 29.50 -26.84
C MET A 28 9.69 30.59 -25.90
N LYS A 29 8.45 31.03 -26.13
CA LYS A 29 7.72 31.94 -25.23
C LYS A 29 6.66 31.13 -24.51
N VAL A 30 6.92 30.77 -23.26
CA VAL A 30 6.00 29.90 -22.49
C VAL A 30 5.00 30.77 -21.73
N ALA A 31 3.72 30.64 -22.04
CA ALA A 31 2.63 31.28 -21.30
C ALA A 31 1.81 30.22 -20.55
N ALA A 32 1.77 30.32 -19.22
CA ALA A 32 1.20 29.29 -18.33
C ALA A 32 -0.26 29.56 -17.90
N TYR A 33 -1.02 30.36 -18.66
CA TYR A 33 -2.41 30.66 -18.32
C TYR A 33 -3.37 29.85 -19.20
N VAL A 34 -4.28 29.14 -18.54
CA VAL A 34 -5.46 28.52 -19.14
C VAL A 34 -6.64 28.95 -18.29
N THR A 35 -7.66 29.52 -18.93
CA THR A 35 -8.93 29.81 -18.26
C THR A 35 -9.64 28.48 -18.02
N GLU A 36 -10.12 28.26 -16.79
CA GLU A 36 -10.95 27.10 -16.48
C GLU A 36 -12.17 27.07 -17.41
N SER A 37 -12.44 25.92 -18.01
CA SER A 37 -13.43 25.76 -19.07
C SER A 37 -14.21 24.46 -18.93
N ASN A 38 -15.45 24.47 -19.39
CA ASN A 38 -16.33 23.30 -19.46
C ASN A 38 -16.09 22.42 -20.71
N PHE A 39 -15.09 22.76 -21.54
CA PHE A 39 -14.67 21.97 -22.71
C PHE A 39 -13.19 21.61 -22.60
N ASP A 40 -12.75 20.52 -23.25
CA ASP A 40 -11.34 20.12 -23.30
C ASP A 40 -10.52 21.21 -24.03
N PRO A 41 -9.60 21.92 -23.33
CA PRO A 41 -8.81 22.96 -23.96
C PRO A 41 -7.66 22.40 -24.81
N THR A 42 -7.40 21.08 -24.78
CA THR A 42 -6.22 20.46 -25.39
C THR A 42 -6.04 20.78 -26.88
N PRO A 43 -7.06 20.68 -27.77
CA PRO A 43 -6.90 21.04 -29.19
C PRO A 43 -6.56 22.53 -29.40
N MET A 44 -7.18 23.41 -28.60
CA MET A 44 -6.89 24.84 -28.63
C MET A 44 -5.47 25.12 -28.14
N LEU A 45 -5.02 24.43 -27.09
CA LEU A 45 -3.66 24.57 -26.56
C LEU A 45 -2.62 24.06 -27.55
N PHE A 46 -2.87 22.96 -28.27
CA PHE A 46 -2.00 22.50 -29.36
C PHE A 46 -1.88 23.55 -30.46
N THR A 47 -3.02 24.12 -30.89
CA THR A 47 -3.04 25.17 -31.92
C THR A 47 -2.30 26.43 -31.45
N ARG A 48 -2.60 26.92 -30.23
CA ARG A 48 -1.96 28.10 -29.63
C ARG A 48 -0.45 27.95 -29.52
N ASN A 49 0.02 26.74 -29.18
CA ASN A 49 1.43 26.46 -28.94
C ASN A 49 2.15 25.83 -30.15
N ALA A 50 1.53 25.77 -31.33
CA ALA A 50 2.09 25.07 -32.49
C ALA A 50 3.52 25.53 -32.84
N GLU A 51 3.80 26.83 -32.74
CA GLU A 51 5.14 27.38 -32.98
C GLU A 51 6.16 26.91 -31.90
N ASN A 52 5.78 26.95 -30.63
CA ASN A 52 6.64 26.45 -29.54
C ASN A 52 6.86 24.93 -29.65
N ILE A 53 5.85 24.16 -30.04
CA ILE A 53 5.97 22.73 -30.30
C ILE A 53 6.95 22.49 -31.45
N SER A 54 6.85 23.24 -32.55
CA SER A 54 7.80 23.13 -33.66
C SER A 54 9.23 23.46 -33.23
N LYS A 55 9.44 24.52 -32.45
CA LYS A 55 10.75 24.87 -31.88
C LYS A 55 11.29 23.76 -30.98
N LEU A 56 10.42 23.17 -30.15
CA LEU A 56 10.78 22.05 -29.29
C LEU A 56 11.20 20.83 -30.11
N CYS A 57 10.45 20.48 -31.15
CA CYS A 57 10.78 19.39 -32.07
C CYS A 57 12.16 19.62 -32.72
N SER A 58 12.40 20.80 -33.31
CA SER A 58 13.70 21.13 -33.90
C SER A 58 14.83 21.13 -32.88
N ALA A 59 14.59 21.59 -31.65
CA ALA A 59 15.58 21.53 -30.58
C ALA A 59 15.89 20.09 -30.11
N MET A 60 15.01 19.14 -30.42
CA MET A 60 15.20 17.71 -30.17
C MET A 60 15.74 16.95 -31.39
N ASP A 61 16.01 17.63 -32.51
CA ASP A 61 16.61 17.00 -33.69
C ASP A 61 17.95 16.32 -33.33
N GLY A 62 18.13 15.13 -33.87
CA GLY A 62 19.29 14.27 -33.63
C GLY A 62 19.30 13.56 -32.27
N VAL A 63 18.30 13.79 -31.40
CA VAL A 63 18.11 12.95 -30.20
C VAL A 63 17.54 11.61 -30.63
N SER A 64 18.14 10.52 -30.14
CA SER A 64 17.67 9.16 -30.44
C SER A 64 16.18 9.02 -30.08
N ALA A 65 15.43 8.35 -30.96
CA ALA A 65 14.02 8.10 -30.72
C ALA A 65 13.80 7.36 -29.39
N PRO A 66 12.68 7.63 -28.69
CA PRO A 66 12.32 6.86 -27.52
C PRO A 66 12.08 5.39 -27.90
N LEU A 67 12.08 4.53 -26.88
CA LEU A 67 11.90 3.08 -27.01
C LEU A 67 10.68 2.68 -27.86
N ALA A 68 9.60 3.46 -27.73
CA ALA A 68 8.41 3.38 -28.55
C ALA A 68 7.93 4.79 -28.89
N ALA A 69 7.43 4.98 -30.11
CA ALA A 69 6.84 6.22 -30.56
C ALA A 69 5.56 5.95 -31.36
N SER A 70 4.65 6.93 -31.35
CA SER A 70 3.45 6.95 -32.17
C SER A 70 3.50 8.17 -33.08
N GLU A 71 3.05 8.02 -34.33
CA GLU A 71 2.84 9.16 -35.24
C GLU A 71 1.50 9.87 -34.99
N SER A 72 0.60 9.23 -34.24
CA SER A 72 -0.67 9.84 -33.83
C SER A 72 -0.46 10.81 -32.67
N GLN A 73 -1.04 12.01 -32.79
CA GLN A 73 -1.07 13.01 -31.72
C GLN A 73 -1.95 12.60 -30.52
N THR A 74 -2.85 11.62 -30.72
CA THR A 74 -3.80 11.15 -29.71
C THR A 74 -3.40 9.82 -29.05
N VAL A 75 -2.22 9.28 -29.40
CA VAL A 75 -1.68 8.06 -28.79
C VAL A 75 -0.27 8.36 -28.32
N TRP A 76 -0.07 8.30 -27.01
CA TRP A 76 1.23 8.62 -26.40
C TRP A 76 1.87 7.37 -25.86
N ALA A 77 3.15 7.17 -26.16
CA ALA A 77 3.97 6.12 -25.57
C ALA A 77 4.92 6.74 -24.53
N ILE A 78 4.78 6.32 -23.28
CA ILE A 78 5.47 6.91 -22.14
C ILE A 78 6.45 5.86 -21.59
N PRO A 79 7.76 5.98 -21.91
CA PRO A 79 8.76 5.05 -21.41
C PRO A 79 9.07 5.33 -19.94
N THR A 80 9.18 4.26 -19.16
CA THR A 80 9.65 4.26 -17.77
C THR A 80 10.64 3.11 -17.57
N ARG A 81 11.32 3.06 -16.42
CA ARG A 81 12.31 2.03 -16.12
C ARG A 81 12.22 1.61 -14.66
N CYS A 82 12.31 0.30 -14.40
CA CYS A 82 12.51 -0.27 -13.08
C CYS A 82 13.73 -1.19 -13.16
N MET A 83 14.82 -0.83 -12.48
CA MET A 83 16.09 -1.56 -12.55
C MET A 83 16.54 -1.80 -13.99
N ASP A 84 16.59 -3.04 -14.49
CA ASP A 84 17.04 -3.34 -15.86
C ASP A 84 15.90 -3.51 -16.85
N THR A 85 14.67 -3.64 -16.35
CA THR A 85 13.46 -3.76 -17.15
C THR A 85 12.95 -2.38 -17.53
N GLN A 86 12.74 -2.19 -18.83
CA GLN A 86 12.09 -1.00 -19.37
C GLN A 86 10.59 -1.25 -19.46
N TYR A 87 9.80 -0.20 -19.34
CA TYR A 87 8.36 -0.25 -19.45
C TYR A 87 7.88 0.82 -20.40
N VAL A 88 6.78 0.56 -21.09
CA VAL A 88 6.09 1.57 -21.89
C VAL A 88 4.62 1.53 -21.54
N THR A 89 4.10 2.65 -21.03
CA THR A 89 2.66 2.85 -20.90
C THR A 89 2.18 3.60 -22.12
N VAL A 90 1.25 3.01 -22.85
CA VAL A 90 0.65 3.60 -24.04
C VAL A 90 -0.73 4.08 -23.66
N VAL A 91 -0.98 5.38 -23.81
CA VAL A 91 -2.21 6.02 -23.36
C VAL A 91 -2.97 6.65 -24.53
N ASN A 92 -4.29 6.56 -24.43
CA ASN A 92 -5.24 7.16 -25.35
C ASN A 92 -5.57 8.58 -24.89
N GLN A 93 -5.14 9.56 -25.68
CA GLN A 93 -5.43 10.98 -25.52
C GLN A 93 -6.46 11.47 -26.55
N GLY A 94 -7.16 10.55 -27.21
CA GLY A 94 -8.24 10.88 -28.12
C GLY A 94 -9.47 11.30 -27.32
N TYR A 95 -9.76 12.59 -27.29
CA TYR A 95 -10.95 13.12 -26.63
C TYR A 95 -12.23 12.69 -27.37
N ALA A 96 -13.26 12.30 -26.61
CA ALA A 96 -14.60 12.03 -27.15
C ALA A 96 -15.47 13.28 -27.03
N GLU A 97 -16.02 13.78 -28.14
CA GLU A 97 -16.95 14.91 -28.16
C GLU A 97 -18.41 14.47 -28.35
N GLY A 98 -19.34 15.15 -27.67
CA GLY A 98 -20.78 15.01 -27.91
C GLY A 98 -21.33 13.60 -27.66
N ASP A 99 -22.07 13.09 -28.65
CA ASP A 99 -22.72 11.76 -28.62
C ASP A 99 -21.72 10.60 -28.67
N GLU A 100 -20.44 10.85 -29.00
CA GLU A 100 -19.36 9.85 -28.93
C GLU A 100 -18.93 9.55 -27.47
N ALA A 101 -19.09 10.53 -26.57
CA ALA A 101 -18.79 10.40 -25.13
C ALA A 101 -19.98 9.87 -24.31
N LYS A 102 -21.20 9.95 -24.87
CA LYS A 102 -22.45 9.72 -24.14
C LYS A 102 -23.49 9.05 -25.03
N GLU A 103 -23.85 7.79 -24.73
CA GLU A 103 -25.23 7.38 -24.95
C GLU A 103 -26.03 7.82 -23.72
N ARG A 104 -26.88 8.82 -23.91
CA ARG A 104 -27.80 9.35 -22.89
C ARG A 104 -28.91 8.32 -22.67
N LEU A 105 -28.78 7.46 -21.66
CA LEU A 105 -29.95 6.75 -21.13
C LEU A 105 -30.88 7.81 -20.52
N LEU A 106 -32.10 7.87 -21.04
CA LEU A 106 -33.20 8.70 -20.53
C LEU A 106 -33.37 8.46 -19.01
N PRO A 107 -33.95 9.41 -18.24
CA PRO A 107 -34.27 9.14 -16.85
C PRO A 107 -35.07 7.82 -16.74
N PRO A 108 -34.83 7.00 -15.70
CA PRO A 108 -35.45 5.69 -15.56
C PRO A 108 -36.97 5.85 -15.69
N ASP A 109 -37.61 5.03 -16.54
CA ASP A 109 -39.06 4.89 -16.50
C ASP A 109 -39.42 4.48 -15.05
N PRO A 110 -40.18 5.30 -14.31
CA PRO A 110 -40.54 4.98 -12.93
C PRO A 110 -41.39 3.70 -12.80
N LYS A 111 -41.77 3.08 -13.93
CA LYS A 111 -42.49 1.80 -13.99
C LYS A 111 -41.62 0.60 -14.38
N ALA A 112 -40.31 0.78 -14.60
CA ALA A 112 -39.43 -0.32 -14.97
C ALA A 112 -39.24 -1.30 -13.79
N SER A 113 -39.63 -2.56 -13.98
CA SER A 113 -39.61 -3.62 -12.97
C SER A 113 -38.23 -4.27 -12.76
N LYS A 114 -37.17 -3.78 -13.42
CA LYS A 114 -35.78 -4.23 -13.25
C LYS A 114 -34.83 -3.03 -13.32
N PRO A 115 -33.74 -3.00 -12.51
CA PRO A 115 -32.73 -1.96 -12.62
C PRO A 115 -32.05 -2.04 -13.99
N GLU A 116 -32.08 -0.95 -14.75
CA GLU A 116 -31.36 -0.86 -16.01
C GLU A 116 -29.84 -0.90 -15.74
N VAL A 117 -29.15 -1.86 -16.34
CA VAL A 117 -27.69 -1.94 -16.29
C VAL A 117 -27.15 -0.93 -17.30
N TRP A 118 -26.53 0.14 -16.81
CA TRP A 118 -25.81 1.12 -17.62
C TRP A 118 -24.84 0.41 -18.57
N LYS A 119 -25.06 0.50 -19.88
CA LYS A 119 -24.09 0.05 -20.89
C LYS A 119 -23.25 1.24 -21.31
N PHE A 120 -22.02 1.28 -20.82
CA PHE A 120 -21.01 2.19 -21.35
C PHE A 120 -20.64 1.71 -22.75
N LYS A 121 -20.94 2.53 -23.76
CA LYS A 121 -20.57 2.30 -25.17
C LYS A 121 -19.13 2.75 -25.46
N GLY A 122 -18.49 3.40 -24.49
CA GLY A 122 -17.17 4.00 -24.61
C GLY A 122 -16.07 3.26 -23.86
N ASN A 123 -14.91 3.88 -23.84
CA ASN A 123 -13.77 3.48 -23.03
C ASN A 123 -14.12 3.50 -21.52
N ALA A 124 -13.25 2.95 -20.67
CA ALA A 124 -13.35 3.03 -19.21
C ALA A 124 -13.47 4.48 -18.71
N SER A 125 -12.98 5.46 -19.49
CA SER A 125 -13.28 6.88 -19.33
C SER A 125 -14.33 7.35 -20.33
N LEU A 126 -15.37 8.03 -19.84
CA LEU A 126 -16.42 8.66 -20.66
C LEU A 126 -15.90 9.71 -21.64
N TYR A 127 -14.72 10.26 -21.39
CA TYR A 127 -14.15 11.37 -22.17
C TYR A 127 -13.09 10.91 -23.18
N VAL A 128 -12.86 9.60 -23.29
CA VAL A 128 -11.82 9.02 -24.15
C VAL A 128 -12.46 8.20 -25.26
N LYS A 129 -12.18 8.58 -26.50
CA LYS A 129 -12.68 7.90 -27.71
C LYS A 129 -12.01 6.54 -27.85
N PRO A 130 -12.76 5.43 -27.96
CA PRO A 130 -12.18 4.13 -28.30
C PRO A 130 -11.38 4.20 -29.60
N GLN A 131 -10.12 3.74 -29.59
CA GLN A 131 -9.29 3.68 -30.79
C GLN A 131 -8.26 2.55 -30.73
N ILE A 132 -7.72 2.21 -31.90
CA ILE A 132 -6.54 1.35 -32.04
C ILE A 132 -5.36 2.27 -32.39
N GLY A 133 -4.32 2.24 -31.56
CA GLY A 133 -3.07 2.96 -31.79
C GLY A 133 -2.07 2.15 -32.62
N ALA A 134 -1.13 2.87 -33.24
CA ALA A 134 0.01 2.27 -33.94
C ALA A 134 1.32 2.73 -33.29
N LEU A 135 2.26 1.80 -33.11
CA LEU A 135 3.57 2.08 -32.51
C LEU A 135 4.72 1.67 -33.42
N LYS A 136 5.78 2.48 -33.36
CA LYS A 136 7.11 2.16 -33.87
C LYS A 136 8.04 1.90 -32.69
N TRP A 137 8.60 0.70 -32.64
CA TRP A 137 9.52 0.27 -31.58
C TRP A 137 10.97 0.44 -32.05
N SER A 138 11.81 1.01 -31.18
CA SER A 138 13.25 1.22 -31.42
C SER A 138 14.06 0.39 -30.42
N THR A 139 13.86 -0.94 -30.43
CA THR A 139 14.43 -1.87 -29.46
C THR A 139 14.57 -3.28 -30.05
N ASP A 140 15.54 -4.02 -29.55
CA ASP A 140 15.75 -5.46 -29.79
C ASP A 140 15.23 -6.33 -28.64
N ARG A 141 14.76 -5.72 -27.55
CA ARG A 141 14.25 -6.41 -26.37
C ARG A 141 12.91 -7.10 -26.66
N PRO A 142 12.64 -8.26 -26.04
CA PRO A 142 11.32 -8.87 -26.11
C PRO A 142 10.27 -7.95 -25.48
N ILE A 143 9.07 -7.93 -26.06
CA ILE A 143 7.97 -7.06 -25.64
C ILE A 143 6.87 -7.95 -25.04
N TYR A 144 6.53 -7.71 -23.78
CA TYR A 144 5.46 -8.41 -23.07
C TYR A 144 4.31 -7.46 -22.80
N ASP A 145 3.08 -7.89 -23.09
CA ASP A 145 1.89 -7.21 -22.61
C ASP A 145 1.60 -7.66 -21.17
N VAL A 146 1.73 -6.73 -20.22
CA VAL A 146 1.62 -7.03 -18.79
C VAL A 146 0.19 -7.45 -18.42
N GLN A 147 -0.82 -6.96 -19.14
CA GLN A 147 -2.22 -7.29 -18.85
C GLN A 147 -2.60 -8.64 -19.44
N LEU A 148 -2.07 -8.98 -20.61
CA LEU A 148 -2.32 -10.28 -21.24
C LEU A 148 -1.41 -11.39 -20.70
N GLY A 149 -0.33 -11.05 -20.00
CA GLY A 149 0.64 -12.03 -19.47
C GLY A 149 1.29 -12.84 -20.58
N LYS A 150 1.62 -12.20 -21.71
CA LYS A 150 2.29 -12.88 -22.83
C LYS A 150 3.29 -12.00 -23.56
N LYS A 151 4.26 -12.66 -24.20
CA LYS A 151 5.12 -12.05 -25.20
C LYS A 151 4.33 -11.73 -26.47
N LEU A 152 4.60 -10.58 -27.07
CA LEU A 152 4.02 -10.15 -28.34
C LEU A 152 4.96 -10.46 -29.51
N THR A 153 4.38 -10.76 -30.67
CA THR A 153 5.13 -10.70 -31.93
C THR A 153 5.35 -9.24 -32.36
N PRO A 154 6.30 -8.95 -33.27
CA PRO A 154 6.47 -7.59 -33.80
C PRO A 154 5.19 -7.00 -34.40
N GLU A 155 4.38 -7.82 -35.08
CA GLU A 155 3.12 -7.40 -35.69
C GLU A 155 2.05 -7.08 -34.65
N GLU A 156 1.99 -7.87 -33.56
CA GLU A 156 1.11 -7.61 -32.43
C GLU A 156 1.54 -6.32 -31.70
N ALA A 157 2.83 -6.15 -31.42
CA ALA A 157 3.35 -4.97 -30.73
C ALA A 157 3.16 -3.67 -31.51
N ALA A 158 3.08 -3.73 -32.85
CA ALA A 158 2.83 -2.57 -33.69
C ALA A 158 1.40 -2.01 -33.58
N LYS A 159 0.44 -2.78 -33.05
CA LYS A 159 -0.98 -2.40 -32.92
C LYS A 159 -1.43 -2.47 -31.47
N VAL A 160 -1.89 -1.35 -30.93
CA VAL A 160 -2.29 -1.25 -29.53
C VAL A 160 -3.80 -1.05 -29.44
N ASP A 161 -4.49 -2.02 -28.86
CA ASP A 161 -5.92 -1.87 -28.59
C ASP A 161 -6.16 -0.99 -27.36
N LEU A 162 -6.64 0.23 -27.59
CA LEU A 162 -6.98 1.21 -26.58
C LEU A 162 -8.50 1.45 -26.51
N THR A 163 -9.31 0.54 -27.05
CA THR A 163 -10.76 0.73 -27.15
C THR A 163 -11.45 0.65 -25.79
N LYS A 164 -11.02 -0.28 -24.95
CA LYS A 164 -11.64 -0.56 -23.65
C LYS A 164 -11.04 0.24 -22.50
N ASP A 165 -9.77 0.04 -22.18
CA ASP A 165 -9.18 0.58 -20.95
C ASP A 165 -8.55 1.98 -21.14
N GLY A 166 -8.30 2.36 -22.40
CA GLY A 166 -7.70 3.65 -22.75
C GLY A 166 -6.20 3.70 -22.49
N PHE A 167 -5.62 2.61 -22.00
CA PHE A 167 -4.18 2.43 -21.92
C PHE A 167 -3.80 0.96 -22.08
N ARG A 168 -2.55 0.73 -22.45
CA ARG A 168 -1.87 -0.58 -22.39
C ARG A 168 -0.51 -0.41 -21.72
N TRP A 169 -0.03 -1.48 -21.12
CA TRP A 169 1.24 -1.47 -20.40
C TRP A 169 2.12 -2.62 -20.85
N TYR A 170 3.32 -2.26 -21.31
CA TYR A 170 4.30 -3.20 -21.85
C TYR A 170 5.55 -3.24 -20.98
N ALA A 171 6.12 -4.44 -20.84
CA ALA A 171 7.40 -4.67 -20.20
C ALA A 171 8.43 -5.18 -21.23
N LEU A 172 9.64 -4.65 -21.14
CA LEU A 172 10.75 -4.92 -22.04
C LEU A 172 11.99 -5.32 -21.21
N PRO A 173 12.02 -6.55 -20.69
CA PRO A 173 13.18 -7.07 -19.96
C PRO A 173 14.40 -7.15 -20.89
N PRO A 174 15.63 -7.23 -20.34
CA PRO A 174 16.85 -7.32 -21.16
C PRO A 174 16.95 -8.56 -22.06
N GLY A 175 16.20 -9.64 -21.75
CA GLY A 175 16.16 -10.90 -22.48
C GLY A 175 14.84 -11.66 -22.25
N GLU A 176 14.72 -12.87 -22.80
CA GLU A 176 13.53 -13.72 -22.63
C GLU A 176 13.31 -14.08 -21.17
N ILE A 177 12.04 -14.04 -20.74
CA ILE A 177 11.64 -14.47 -19.41
C ILE A 177 11.84 -15.98 -19.24
N THR A 178 12.48 -16.33 -18.14
CA THR A 178 12.78 -17.70 -17.72
C THR A 178 12.02 -18.05 -16.43
N LYS A 179 12.15 -19.30 -16.00
CA LYS A 179 11.55 -19.74 -14.74
C LYS A 179 12.15 -18.94 -13.57
N PRO A 180 11.32 -18.42 -12.64
CA PRO A 180 11.85 -17.72 -11.48
C PRO A 180 12.61 -18.66 -10.54
N GLU A 181 13.56 -18.08 -9.81
CA GLU A 181 14.28 -18.69 -8.71
C GLU A 181 13.99 -17.90 -7.44
N ILE A 182 13.70 -18.59 -6.34
CA ILE A 182 13.36 -17.97 -5.06
C ILE A 182 14.54 -18.14 -4.11
N VAL A 183 15.09 -17.02 -3.65
CA VAL A 183 16.01 -16.97 -2.52
C VAL A 183 15.23 -16.56 -1.28
N LEU A 184 15.18 -17.45 -0.28
CA LEU A 184 14.52 -17.22 0.99
C LEU A 184 15.54 -17.11 2.11
N ASP A 185 15.50 -16.00 2.82
CA ASP A 185 16.39 -15.72 3.94
C ASP A 185 15.59 -15.32 5.19
N LYS A 186 16.18 -15.52 6.36
CA LYS A 186 15.64 -14.99 7.62
C LYS A 186 16.02 -13.53 7.74
N GLY A 187 15.04 -12.63 7.71
CA GLY A 187 15.23 -11.20 7.90
C GLY A 187 15.54 -10.87 9.36
N VAL A 188 16.26 -9.77 9.58
CA VAL A 188 16.65 -9.28 10.92
C VAL A 188 15.47 -8.87 11.80
N SER A 189 14.27 -8.71 11.23
CA SER A 189 13.03 -8.39 11.94
C SER A 189 12.23 -9.63 12.39
N GLY A 190 12.76 -10.85 12.22
CA GLY A 190 12.08 -12.11 12.57
C GLY A 190 11.04 -12.56 11.54
N PHE A 191 10.95 -11.88 10.39
CA PHE A 191 10.15 -12.30 9.24
C PHE A 191 11.06 -12.91 8.18
N TYR A 192 10.54 -13.88 7.43
CA TYR A 192 11.21 -14.35 6.22
C TYR A 192 11.19 -13.25 5.16
N GLU A 193 12.27 -13.17 4.41
CA GLU A 193 12.43 -12.28 3.27
C GLU A 193 12.67 -13.13 2.02
N ALA A 194 12.05 -12.72 0.92
CA ALA A 194 12.18 -13.38 -0.37
C ALA A 194 12.78 -12.42 -1.39
N ARG A 195 13.73 -12.91 -2.17
CA ARG A 195 14.20 -12.25 -3.38
C ARG A 195 14.02 -13.21 -4.54
N VAL A 196 13.40 -12.72 -5.61
CA VAL A 196 13.18 -13.52 -6.83
C VAL A 196 14.16 -13.08 -7.91
N ILE A 197 14.79 -14.06 -8.53
CA ILE A 197 15.80 -13.88 -9.58
C ILE A 197 15.31 -14.65 -10.82
N LEU A 198 15.60 -14.13 -12.01
CA LEU A 198 15.40 -14.87 -13.26
C LEU A 198 16.79 -15.24 -13.81
N SER A 199 17.03 -16.52 -14.05
CA SER A 199 18.28 -16.97 -14.66
C SER A 199 18.32 -16.63 -16.14
N GLY A 200 19.49 -16.21 -16.64
CA GLY A 200 19.66 -15.88 -18.05
C GLY A 200 21.03 -15.26 -18.32
N GLU A 201 21.33 -15.03 -19.60
CA GLU A 201 22.61 -14.42 -20.02
C GLU A 201 22.76 -12.96 -19.53
N LYS A 202 21.63 -12.27 -19.33
CA LYS A 202 21.58 -10.88 -18.85
C LYS A 202 20.87 -10.83 -17.50
N HIS A 203 21.32 -9.93 -16.64
CA HIS A 203 20.64 -9.62 -15.39
C HIS A 203 19.23 -9.07 -15.65
N MET A 204 18.21 -9.58 -14.96
CA MET A 204 16.80 -9.31 -15.22
C MET A 204 16.08 -8.71 -14.01
N GLY A 205 16.60 -7.62 -13.47
CA GLY A 205 15.97 -6.87 -12.38
C GLY A 205 14.76 -6.07 -12.82
N GLY A 206 13.76 -5.94 -11.94
CA GLY A 206 12.61 -5.07 -12.15
C GLY A 206 11.41 -5.70 -12.89
N VAL A 207 11.39 -7.01 -13.13
CA VAL A 207 10.23 -7.75 -13.68
C VAL A 207 9.18 -7.91 -12.57
N PRO A 208 7.87 -7.72 -12.82
CA PRO A 208 6.85 -7.77 -11.78
C PRO A 208 6.61 -9.20 -11.31
N VAL A 209 6.54 -9.39 -9.99
CA VAL A 209 6.42 -10.70 -9.34
C VAL A 209 5.33 -10.66 -8.28
N GLN A 210 4.53 -11.72 -8.26
CA GLN A 210 3.61 -12.04 -7.18
C GLN A 210 4.25 -13.13 -6.30
N LEU A 211 4.29 -12.90 -4.99
CA LEU A 211 4.70 -13.86 -3.98
C LEU A 211 3.48 -14.25 -3.16
N THR A 212 3.07 -15.51 -3.23
CA THR A 212 1.99 -16.06 -2.42
C THR A 212 2.55 -17.00 -1.37
N VAL A 213 2.30 -16.69 -0.10
CA VAL A 213 2.63 -17.55 1.04
C VAL A 213 1.37 -18.30 1.43
N THR A 214 1.42 -19.62 1.42
CA THR A 214 0.32 -20.50 1.84
C THR A 214 0.76 -21.27 3.07
N GLY A 215 0.06 -21.05 4.18
CA GLY A 215 0.25 -21.78 5.43
C GLY A 215 -0.83 -22.85 5.64
N PRO A 216 -0.86 -23.49 6.82
CA PRO A 216 -1.82 -24.55 7.13
C PRO A 216 -3.29 -24.10 7.12
N ASN A 217 -3.56 -22.83 7.46
CA ASN A 217 -4.91 -22.31 7.67
C ASN A 217 -5.29 -21.15 6.74
N ASP A 218 -4.30 -20.49 6.11
CA ASP A 218 -4.50 -19.27 5.35
C ASP A 218 -3.50 -19.10 4.21
N SER A 219 -3.70 -18.05 3.41
CA SER A 219 -2.74 -17.61 2.41
C SER A 219 -2.71 -16.10 2.30
N ALA A 220 -1.56 -15.55 1.94
CA ALA A 220 -1.36 -14.12 1.77
C ALA A 220 -0.47 -13.83 0.56
N THR A 221 -0.73 -12.72 -0.14
CA THR A 221 -0.02 -12.33 -1.36
C THR A 221 0.67 -10.99 -1.19
N VAL A 222 1.93 -10.92 -1.61
CA VAL A 222 2.75 -9.70 -1.70
C VAL A 222 3.20 -9.51 -3.14
N TYR A 223 3.19 -8.27 -3.62
CA TYR A 223 3.70 -7.92 -4.94
C TYR A 223 5.05 -7.22 -4.80
N THR A 224 6.01 -7.62 -5.63
CA THR A 224 7.36 -7.06 -5.68
C THR A 224 7.87 -7.08 -7.13
N VAL A 225 9.15 -6.78 -7.33
CA VAL A 225 9.86 -7.00 -8.58
C VAL A 225 11.08 -7.89 -8.35
N THR A 226 11.58 -8.51 -9.42
CA THR A 226 12.84 -9.27 -9.39
C THR A 226 14.01 -8.41 -8.89
N ASP A 227 14.98 -9.06 -8.24
CA ASP A 227 16.15 -8.47 -7.58
C ASP A 227 15.84 -7.48 -6.44
N THR A 228 14.58 -7.37 -6.03
CA THR A 228 14.17 -6.66 -4.81
C THR A 228 13.81 -7.65 -3.71
N THR A 229 14.38 -7.46 -2.53
CA THR A 229 14.00 -8.22 -1.34
C THR A 229 12.65 -7.75 -0.83
N ALA A 230 11.70 -8.67 -0.71
CA ALA A 230 10.37 -8.44 -0.15
C ALA A 230 10.21 -9.19 1.17
N ARG A 231 9.69 -8.50 2.19
CA ARG A 231 9.30 -9.13 3.45
C ARG A 231 8.03 -9.94 3.25
N LEU A 232 8.07 -11.20 3.65
CA LEU A 232 6.92 -12.10 3.60
C LEU A 232 6.05 -11.96 4.86
N PRO A 233 4.73 -12.19 4.76
CA PRO A 233 3.84 -12.33 5.92
C PRO A 233 4.03 -13.71 6.60
N LEU A 234 5.28 -14.06 6.89
CA LEU A 234 5.68 -15.31 7.54
C LEU A 234 6.79 -15.01 8.56
N ARG A 235 6.56 -15.30 9.83
CA ARG A 235 7.55 -15.14 10.90
C ARG A 235 8.28 -16.45 11.14
N GLU A 236 9.50 -16.37 11.65
CA GLU A 236 10.25 -17.56 12.11
C GLU A 236 9.59 -18.29 13.29
N THR A 237 8.69 -17.61 14.00
CA THR A 237 7.95 -18.16 15.14
C THR A 237 6.65 -18.86 14.76
N ASP A 238 6.22 -18.73 13.50
CA ASP A 238 4.96 -19.31 13.06
C ASP A 238 5.15 -20.82 12.84
N ASP A 239 4.35 -21.66 13.46
CA ASP A 239 4.53 -23.12 13.42
C ASP A 239 3.86 -23.75 12.21
N GLY A 240 4.54 -24.70 11.58
CA GLY A 240 4.01 -25.51 10.49
C GLY A 240 4.80 -25.43 9.19
N GLU A 241 4.25 -26.08 8.16
CA GLU A 241 4.79 -26.04 6.82
C GLU A 241 4.14 -24.94 6.00
N TYR A 242 4.98 -24.09 5.43
CA TYR A 242 4.58 -22.99 4.56
C TYR A 242 5.14 -23.22 3.16
N THR A 243 4.34 -22.89 2.15
CA THR A 243 4.79 -22.87 0.75
C THR A 243 4.82 -21.43 0.27
N VAL A 244 5.97 -20.99 -0.22
CA VAL A 244 6.15 -19.69 -0.88
C VAL A 244 6.17 -19.94 -2.38
N THR A 245 5.16 -19.46 -3.08
CA THR A 245 5.05 -19.51 -4.53
C THR A 245 5.41 -18.15 -5.11
N ALA A 246 6.42 -18.10 -5.98
CA ALA A 246 6.71 -16.93 -6.80
C ALA A 246 6.13 -17.14 -8.20
N THR A 247 5.39 -16.15 -8.68
CA THR A 247 4.88 -16.07 -10.05
C THR A 247 5.39 -14.80 -10.69
N GLU A 248 6.20 -14.91 -11.75
CA GLU A 248 6.48 -13.73 -12.56
C GLU A 248 5.25 -13.40 -13.43
N LEU A 249 4.91 -12.12 -13.54
CA LEU A 249 3.62 -11.70 -14.09
C LEU A 249 3.63 -11.44 -15.60
N LEU A 250 4.76 -11.65 -16.30
CA LEU A 250 4.85 -11.45 -17.74
C LEU A 250 4.51 -12.70 -18.54
N THR A 251 4.79 -13.90 -18.01
CA THR A 251 4.41 -15.17 -18.65
C THR A 251 3.65 -16.13 -17.73
N GLY A 252 3.55 -15.83 -16.44
CA GLY A 252 2.89 -16.66 -15.44
C GLY A 252 3.70 -17.88 -15.00
N LEU A 253 5.00 -17.92 -15.31
CA LEU A 253 5.89 -18.98 -14.84
C LEU A 253 6.03 -18.90 -13.32
N THR A 254 6.03 -20.07 -12.69
CA THR A 254 6.04 -20.17 -11.23
C THR A 254 7.20 -21.03 -10.71
N GLU A 255 7.60 -20.71 -9.49
CA GLU A 255 8.50 -21.50 -8.67
C GLU A 255 7.93 -21.59 -7.25
N THR A 256 8.25 -22.66 -6.54
CA THR A 256 7.77 -22.87 -5.18
C THR A 256 8.90 -23.29 -4.27
N ALA A 257 9.01 -22.65 -3.12
CA ALA A 257 9.93 -23.02 -2.06
C ALA A 257 9.15 -23.37 -0.79
N LYS A 258 9.63 -24.37 -0.04
CA LYS A 258 9.04 -24.76 1.23
C LYS A 258 9.82 -24.15 2.39
N VAL A 259 9.10 -23.66 3.38
CA VAL A 259 9.63 -23.23 4.67
C VAL A 259 8.96 -24.06 5.74
N THR A 260 9.73 -24.93 6.38
CA THR A 260 9.26 -25.64 7.57
C THR A 260 9.77 -24.88 8.78
N ASN A 261 8.84 -24.27 9.51
CA ASN A 261 9.12 -23.74 10.82
C ASN A 261 8.70 -24.78 11.84
N HIS A 262 9.60 -25.08 12.76
CA HIS A 262 9.26 -25.80 13.97
C HIS A 262 9.07 -24.77 15.06
N ALA A 263 7.91 -24.77 15.71
CA ALA A 263 7.77 -24.10 16.99
C ALA A 263 8.99 -24.43 17.86
N PRO A 264 9.65 -23.44 18.48
CA PRO A 264 10.75 -23.73 19.38
C PRO A 264 10.30 -24.76 20.42
N THR A 265 10.88 -25.96 20.36
CA THR A 265 10.60 -27.10 21.26
C THR A 265 10.99 -26.80 22.71
N THR A 266 11.72 -25.72 22.92
CA THR A 266 11.81 -25.08 24.23
C THR A 266 10.50 -24.40 24.55
N VAL A 267 9.58 -25.17 25.14
CA VAL A 267 8.58 -24.64 26.06
C VAL A 267 9.37 -24.00 27.20
N THR A 268 9.81 -22.77 26.99
CA THR A 268 10.13 -21.90 28.12
C THR A 268 8.79 -21.77 28.83
N PRO A 269 8.64 -22.18 30.10
CA PRO A 269 7.37 -22.05 30.80
C PRO A 269 6.91 -20.61 30.68
N ARG A 270 5.90 -20.38 29.83
CA ARG A 270 5.32 -19.06 29.68
C ARG A 270 4.55 -18.79 30.96
N ALA A 271 4.91 -17.70 31.63
CA ALA A 271 4.08 -17.22 32.72
C ALA A 271 2.68 -16.98 32.15
N GLN A 272 1.65 -17.43 32.88
CA GLN A 272 0.25 -17.21 32.51
C GLN A 272 -0.06 -15.74 32.21
N VAL A 273 0.66 -14.82 32.87
CA VAL A 273 0.64 -13.38 32.56
C VAL A 273 2.06 -12.89 32.35
N GLN A 274 2.37 -12.42 31.15
CA GLN A 274 3.63 -11.75 30.84
C GLN A 274 3.49 -10.24 31.08
N VAL A 275 4.31 -9.68 31.97
CA VAL A 275 4.35 -8.24 32.20
C VAL A 275 5.57 -7.65 31.51
N ARG A 276 5.36 -6.83 30.48
CA ARG A 276 6.48 -6.09 29.86
C ARG A 276 6.76 -4.84 30.67
N GLU A 277 8.03 -4.65 31.02
CA GLU A 277 8.49 -3.51 31.81
C GLU A 277 7.70 -3.33 33.12
N GLN A 278 7.79 -4.32 34.02
CA GLN A 278 7.07 -4.35 35.31
C GLN A 278 7.11 -3.01 36.07
N ALA A 279 8.27 -2.34 36.10
CA ALA A 279 8.42 -1.03 36.75
C ALA A 279 7.52 0.05 36.14
N VAL A 280 7.29 0.01 34.84
CA VAL A 280 6.50 1.00 34.11
C VAL A 280 5.00 0.71 34.24
N VAL A 281 4.59 -0.56 34.22
CA VAL A 281 3.21 -0.96 34.57
C VAL A 281 2.87 -0.56 36.02
N SER A 282 3.80 -0.78 36.96
CA SER A 282 3.63 -0.30 38.34
C SER A 282 3.57 1.23 38.43
N LYS A 283 4.36 1.94 37.61
CA LYS A 283 4.29 3.41 37.54
C LYS A 283 2.94 3.89 37.01
N PHE A 284 2.36 3.23 36.01
CA PHE A 284 1.01 3.53 35.52
C PHE A 284 -0.04 3.43 36.63
N ALA A 285 0.04 2.38 37.46
CA ALA A 285 -0.82 2.21 38.62
C ALA A 285 -0.72 3.33 39.67
N SER A 286 0.42 4.01 39.74
CA SER A 286 0.65 5.12 40.67
C SER A 286 0.19 6.50 40.18
N ARG A 287 -0.25 6.62 38.91
CA ARG A 287 -0.69 7.91 38.33
C ARG A 287 -2.01 8.36 38.94
N LYS A 288 -2.03 9.52 39.62
CA LYS A 288 -3.23 10.09 40.27
C LYS A 288 -3.78 11.34 39.60
N LYS A 289 -2.94 12.07 38.86
CA LYS A 289 -3.27 13.39 38.29
C LYS A 289 -3.98 13.33 36.94
N VAL A 290 -4.05 12.15 36.32
CA VAL A 290 -4.69 11.94 35.01
C VAL A 290 -5.86 10.97 35.22
N PRO A 291 -7.08 11.28 34.72
CA PRO A 291 -8.20 10.34 34.79
C PRO A 291 -7.88 9.03 34.05
N LEU A 292 -8.63 7.98 34.33
CA LEU A 292 -8.51 6.67 33.70
C LEU A 292 -9.85 6.27 33.10
N THR A 293 -9.84 5.82 31.85
CA THR A 293 -11.00 5.17 31.24
C THR A 293 -10.68 3.72 30.93
N ILE A 294 -11.48 2.81 31.47
CA ILE A 294 -11.48 1.42 31.04
C ILE A 294 -12.33 1.35 29.78
N ALA A 295 -11.68 1.13 28.64
CA ALA A 295 -12.28 1.28 27.32
C ALA A 295 -12.60 -0.09 26.72
N LEU A 296 -13.90 -0.36 26.56
CA LEU A 296 -14.46 -1.63 26.10
C LEU A 296 -15.02 -1.50 24.70
N THR A 297 -14.82 -2.49 23.83
CA THR A 297 -15.58 -2.55 22.57
C THR A 297 -17.07 -2.81 22.84
N PRO A 298 -17.98 -2.51 21.92
CA PRO A 298 -19.40 -2.81 22.10
C PRO A 298 -19.69 -4.28 22.45
N GLU A 299 -18.91 -5.21 21.89
CA GLU A 299 -19.01 -6.64 22.18
C GLU A 299 -18.54 -6.95 23.61
N GLN A 300 -17.47 -6.30 24.07
CA GLN A 300 -16.95 -6.42 25.43
C GLN A 300 -17.91 -5.81 26.47
N GLU A 301 -18.60 -4.72 26.13
CA GLU A 301 -19.66 -4.14 26.99
C GLU A 301 -20.83 -5.10 27.20
N ALA A 302 -21.13 -5.92 26.19
CA ALA A 302 -22.18 -6.94 26.25
C ALA A 302 -21.72 -8.23 26.95
N ASP A 303 -20.42 -8.42 27.18
CA ASP A 303 -19.86 -9.63 27.78
C ASP A 303 -20.00 -9.61 29.32
N LYS A 304 -20.96 -10.40 29.82
CA LYS A 304 -21.21 -10.57 31.26
C LYS A 304 -20.03 -11.18 32.01
N ALA A 305 -19.21 -12.02 31.37
CA ALA A 305 -18.05 -12.64 32.00
C ALA A 305 -16.90 -11.63 32.21
N LEU A 306 -16.81 -10.60 31.35
CA LEU A 306 -15.82 -9.54 31.47
C LEU A 306 -16.19 -8.47 32.51
N ALA A 307 -17.49 -8.23 32.73
CA ALA A 307 -18.00 -7.18 33.62
C ALA A 307 -17.40 -7.20 35.04
N ALA A 308 -17.19 -8.40 35.61
CA ALA A 308 -16.59 -8.54 36.94
C ALA A 308 -15.13 -8.06 36.98
N GLN A 309 -14.35 -8.35 35.92
CA GLN A 309 -12.94 -7.94 35.83
C GLN A 309 -12.79 -6.43 35.65
N VAL A 310 -13.67 -5.84 34.82
CA VAL A 310 -13.74 -4.38 34.63
C VAL A 310 -14.06 -3.68 35.95
N GLN A 311 -15.02 -4.18 36.72
CA GLN A 311 -15.37 -3.61 38.01
C GLN A 311 -14.23 -3.78 39.04
N ALA A 312 -13.53 -4.92 39.02
CA ALA A 312 -12.37 -5.14 39.89
C ALA A 312 -11.24 -4.14 39.62
N LEU A 313 -10.89 -3.91 38.34
CA LEU A 313 -9.91 -2.88 37.96
C LEU A 313 -10.38 -1.48 38.36
N LYS A 314 -11.65 -1.14 38.08
CA LYS A 314 -12.21 0.16 38.46
C LYS A 314 -12.04 0.42 39.94
N ASN A 315 -12.45 -0.53 40.78
CA ASN A 315 -12.31 -0.43 42.24
C ASN A 315 -10.85 -0.32 42.68
N PHE A 316 -9.93 -1.08 42.06
CA PHE A 316 -8.51 -1.04 42.38
C PHE A 316 -7.90 0.35 42.10
N TYR A 317 -8.09 0.90 40.91
CA TYR A 317 -7.54 2.21 40.55
C TYR A 317 -8.21 3.36 41.31
N GLN A 318 -9.51 3.25 41.62
CA GLN A 318 -10.19 4.21 42.51
C GLN A 318 -9.58 4.20 43.92
N LYS A 319 -9.30 3.02 44.49
CA LYS A 319 -8.62 2.90 45.79
C LYS A 319 -7.19 3.47 45.76
N LYS A 320 -6.49 3.39 44.63
CA LYS A 320 -5.19 4.06 44.42
C LYS A 320 -5.31 5.58 44.25
N GLY A 321 -6.52 6.14 44.29
CA GLY A 321 -6.80 7.58 44.31
C GLY A 321 -7.01 8.20 42.93
N ARG A 322 -7.42 7.40 41.94
CA ARG A 322 -7.62 7.84 40.56
C ARG A 322 -9.10 8.00 40.23
N VAL A 323 -9.43 8.99 39.39
CA VAL A 323 -10.79 9.12 38.83
C VAL A 323 -10.92 8.12 37.69
N VAL A 324 -11.81 7.13 37.84
CA VAL A 324 -11.97 6.02 36.88
C VAL A 324 -13.37 5.98 36.30
N SER A 325 -13.47 5.98 34.98
CA SER A 325 -14.70 5.76 34.21
C SER A 325 -14.62 4.48 33.38
N ILE A 326 -15.77 4.02 32.89
CA ILE A 326 -15.87 2.95 31.89
C ILE A 326 -16.43 3.62 30.63
N GLY A 327 -15.84 3.34 29.47
CA GLY A 327 -16.24 3.95 28.21
C GLY A 327 -16.22 2.94 27.06
N SER A 328 -16.98 3.27 26.01
CA SER A 328 -17.13 2.44 24.82
C SER A 328 -16.13 2.86 23.74
N VAL A 329 -15.45 1.91 23.11
CA VAL A 329 -14.56 2.12 21.95
C VAL A 329 -15.41 2.26 20.69
N LYS A 330 -16.07 3.40 20.55
CA LYS A 330 -16.89 3.78 19.39
C LYS A 330 -16.83 5.29 19.15
N PRO A 331 -17.22 5.79 17.96
CA PRO A 331 -17.38 7.21 17.71
C PRO A 331 -18.33 7.86 18.72
N GLY A 332 -17.93 9.00 19.29
CA GLY A 332 -18.69 9.69 20.34
C GLY A 332 -18.60 9.05 21.73
N GLY A 333 -17.81 7.98 21.87
CA GLY A 333 -17.39 7.39 23.14
C GLY A 333 -15.95 7.76 23.46
N VAL A 334 -15.08 6.76 23.65
CA VAL A 334 -13.63 6.96 23.88
C VAL A 334 -12.94 7.54 22.64
N VAL A 335 -13.46 7.25 21.44
CA VAL A 335 -12.95 7.76 20.17
C VAL A 335 -13.69 9.07 19.83
N GLU A 336 -12.96 10.18 19.84
CA GLU A 336 -13.52 11.52 19.56
C GLU A 336 -13.57 11.79 18.05
N SER A 337 -12.45 11.56 17.36
CA SER A 337 -12.31 11.85 15.93
C SER A 337 -11.09 11.14 15.34
N LEU A 338 -10.85 11.35 14.05
CA LEU A 338 -9.53 11.11 13.47
C LEU A 338 -8.55 12.22 13.88
N GLN A 339 -7.26 11.95 13.74
CA GLN A 339 -6.21 12.95 13.89
C GLN A 339 -6.38 14.10 12.89
N PRO A 340 -6.30 15.37 13.33
CA PRO A 340 -6.52 16.52 12.46
C PRO A 340 -5.34 16.76 11.49
N LEU A 341 -4.14 16.28 11.82
CA LEU A 341 -2.92 16.44 11.02
C LEU A 341 -2.48 15.08 10.46
N ARG A 342 -2.20 15.01 9.16
CA ARG A 342 -1.61 13.82 8.54
C ARG A 342 -0.11 13.76 8.84
N SER A 343 0.28 12.91 9.79
CA SER A 343 1.68 12.56 10.06
C SER A 343 2.26 11.66 8.95
N PRO A 344 3.58 11.70 8.66
CA PRO A 344 4.27 10.70 7.82
C PRO A 344 4.07 9.26 8.32
N ASN A 345 3.96 9.09 9.64
CA ASN A 345 3.55 7.83 10.26
C ASN A 345 2.02 7.81 10.31
N ARG A 346 1.40 7.00 9.44
CA ARG A 346 -0.05 6.98 9.22
C ARG A 346 -0.86 6.56 10.44
N TYR A 347 -0.26 5.85 11.39
CA TYR A 347 -0.92 5.27 12.56
C TYR A 347 -0.09 5.47 13.85
N PRO A 348 -0.72 5.52 15.03
CA PRO A 348 -2.17 5.55 15.25
C PRO A 348 -2.82 6.84 14.72
N GLN A 349 -4.05 6.72 14.23
CA GLN A 349 -4.81 7.81 13.60
C GLN A 349 -6.00 8.28 14.44
N TRP A 350 -6.34 7.56 15.50
CA TRP A 350 -7.48 7.92 16.35
C TRP A 350 -7.11 9.00 17.36
N LYS A 351 -8.01 9.98 17.51
CA LYS A 351 -8.05 10.90 18.63
C LYS A 351 -8.94 10.32 19.72
N THR A 352 -8.40 10.17 20.91
CA THR A 352 -9.15 9.65 22.06
C THR A 352 -9.38 10.73 23.11
N THR A 353 -10.35 10.49 23.99
CA THR A 353 -10.57 11.33 25.18
C THR A 353 -9.28 11.55 25.99
N THR A 354 -9.15 12.69 26.68
CA THR A 354 -7.95 13.12 27.44
C THR A 354 -7.83 12.42 28.79
N THR A 355 -7.69 11.11 28.74
CA THR A 355 -7.66 10.18 29.88
C THR A 355 -6.71 9.03 29.52
N ASP A 356 -5.98 8.48 30.50
CA ASP A 356 -5.25 7.26 30.17
C ASP A 356 -6.26 6.11 29.95
N LEU A 357 -5.86 5.12 29.17
CA LEU A 357 -6.74 4.04 28.75
C LEU A 357 -6.31 2.70 29.34
N ILE A 358 -7.28 1.85 29.62
CA ILE A 358 -7.07 0.39 29.71
C ILE A 358 -7.82 -0.23 28.55
N LEU A 359 -7.12 -0.98 27.71
CA LEU A 359 -7.67 -1.67 26.53
C LEU A 359 -7.59 -3.18 26.73
N PHE A 360 -8.61 -3.90 26.29
CA PHE A 360 -8.65 -5.36 26.32
C PHE A 360 -8.73 -5.96 24.92
N GLY A 361 -8.15 -7.16 24.77
CA GLY A 361 -8.37 -8.04 23.63
C GLY A 361 -7.11 -8.20 22.80
N THR A 362 -7.25 -8.14 21.48
CA THR A 362 -6.16 -8.30 20.53
C THR A 362 -6.33 -7.30 19.38
N PRO A 363 -5.31 -7.11 18.53
CA PRO A 363 -5.45 -6.32 17.31
C PRO A 363 -6.58 -6.79 16.37
N SER A 364 -7.07 -8.03 16.47
CA SER A 364 -8.16 -8.52 15.61
C SER A 364 -9.56 -8.15 16.11
N ASN A 365 -9.72 -7.81 17.40
CA ASN A 365 -11.03 -7.57 18.01
C ASN A 365 -11.16 -6.23 18.75
N ASN A 366 -10.11 -5.42 18.83
CA ASN A 366 -10.16 -4.08 19.37
C ASN A 366 -9.47 -3.09 18.42
N ILE A 367 -10.25 -2.15 17.88
CA ILE A 367 -9.78 -1.20 16.86
C ILE A 367 -8.65 -0.29 17.34
N LEU A 368 -8.59 0.04 18.64
CA LEU A 368 -7.51 0.85 19.21
C LEU A 368 -6.21 0.04 19.34
N LEU A 369 -6.30 -1.25 19.69
CA LEU A 369 -5.15 -2.16 19.67
C LEU A 369 -4.68 -2.44 18.24
N PHE A 370 -5.61 -2.57 17.29
CA PHE A 370 -5.30 -2.67 15.87
C PHE A 370 -4.52 -1.47 15.36
N ASP A 371 -4.94 -0.27 15.76
CA ASP A 371 -4.30 0.97 15.34
C ASP A 371 -2.88 1.11 15.90
N GLN A 372 -2.67 0.73 17.17
CA GLN A 372 -1.34 0.62 17.77
C GLN A 372 -0.44 -0.40 17.06
N ALA A 373 -0.98 -1.56 16.67
CA ALA A 373 -0.25 -2.59 15.94
C ALA A 373 0.23 -2.09 14.57
N ARG A 374 -0.63 -1.37 13.82
CA ARG A 374 -0.27 -0.78 12.52
C ARG A 374 0.75 0.34 12.63
N GLY A 375 0.82 1.03 13.78
CA GLY A 375 1.83 2.03 14.09
C GLY A 375 3.16 1.44 14.58
N GLU A 376 3.30 0.11 14.60
CA GLU A 376 4.45 -0.60 15.19
C GLU A 376 4.75 -0.21 16.65
N ILE A 377 3.72 0.21 17.41
CA ILE A 377 3.86 0.59 18.83
C ILE A 377 3.98 -0.67 19.72
N LEU A 378 3.30 -1.75 19.33
CA LEU A 378 3.44 -3.03 20.04
C LEU A 378 4.85 -3.59 19.82
N PRO A 379 5.49 -4.21 20.85
CA PRO A 379 6.87 -4.69 20.72
C PRO A 379 7.05 -5.65 19.54
N ARG A 380 8.09 -5.48 18.73
CA ARG A 380 8.33 -6.31 17.53
C ARG A 380 8.53 -7.80 17.83
N ASN A 381 9.04 -8.12 19.01
CA ASN A 381 9.22 -9.48 19.54
C ASN A 381 8.03 -9.95 20.39
N PHE A 382 6.87 -9.31 20.26
CA PHE A 382 5.65 -9.70 20.95
C PHE A 382 5.02 -10.92 20.26
N ALA A 383 5.18 -12.09 20.89
CA ALA A 383 4.37 -13.25 20.56
C ALA A 383 2.96 -13.06 21.13
N SER A 384 1.94 -13.24 20.29
CA SER A 384 0.55 -13.21 20.76
C SER A 384 0.34 -14.25 21.87
N PRO A 385 -0.34 -13.88 22.98
CA PRO A 385 -0.70 -14.83 24.02
C PRO A 385 -1.55 -15.98 23.45
N GLY A 386 -1.29 -17.21 23.91
CA GLY A 386 -2.15 -18.35 23.63
C GLY A 386 -3.41 -18.39 24.51
N PRO A 387 -4.22 -19.46 24.41
CA PRO A 387 -5.39 -19.66 25.26
C PRO A 387 -5.04 -19.57 26.76
N SER A 388 -5.84 -18.85 27.53
CA SER A 388 -5.65 -18.58 28.97
C SER A 388 -4.36 -17.82 29.34
N GLU A 389 -3.55 -17.41 28.36
CA GLU A 389 -2.41 -16.53 28.55
C GLU A 389 -2.81 -15.07 28.35
N ALA A 390 -2.06 -14.16 28.96
CA ALA A 390 -2.19 -12.75 28.71
C ALA A 390 -0.86 -12.01 28.75
N ALA A 391 -0.85 -10.82 28.17
CA ALA A 391 0.23 -9.88 28.31
C ALA A 391 -0.25 -8.50 28.76
N LEU A 392 0.55 -7.88 29.61
CA LEU A 392 0.38 -6.50 30.07
C LEU A 392 1.45 -5.64 29.39
N LEU A 393 1.00 -4.70 28.58
CA LEU A 393 1.85 -3.76 27.86
C LEU A 393 1.49 -2.34 28.27
N TYR A 394 2.49 -1.50 28.47
CA TYR A 394 2.27 -0.08 28.67
C TYR A 394 2.78 0.68 27.45
N THR A 395 1.94 1.53 26.88
CA THR A 395 2.25 2.33 25.71
C THR A 395 2.13 3.80 26.07
N ARG A 396 3.18 4.57 25.73
CA ARG A 396 3.28 6.00 26.06
C ARG A 396 2.58 6.79 24.98
N SER A 397 1.55 7.53 25.36
CA SER A 397 0.84 8.46 24.47
C SER A 397 0.52 7.87 23.08
N PRO A 398 -0.08 6.66 22.96
CA PRO A 398 -0.27 6.02 21.65
C PRO A 398 -1.25 6.78 20.74
N PHE A 399 -2.17 7.57 21.30
CA PHE A 399 -3.22 8.26 20.54
C PHE A 399 -3.09 9.78 20.61
N VAL A 400 -3.76 10.45 19.67
CA VAL A 400 -3.85 11.92 19.67
C VAL A 400 -4.71 12.34 20.86
N GLY A 401 -4.07 12.95 21.86
CA GLY A 401 -4.60 13.14 23.22
C GLY A 401 -3.54 13.00 24.32
N GLU A 402 -2.37 12.48 23.96
CA GLU A 402 -1.13 12.42 24.77
C GLU A 402 -1.23 11.66 26.10
N CYS A 403 -2.30 10.89 26.31
CA CYS A 403 -2.48 10.06 27.50
C CYS A 403 -1.98 8.63 27.25
N ASP A 404 -1.53 7.96 28.31
CA ASP A 404 -0.92 6.63 28.22
C ASP A 404 -1.99 5.54 28.07
N ALA A 405 -1.61 4.36 27.59
CA ALA A 405 -2.47 3.18 27.63
C ALA A 405 -1.79 2.00 28.33
N LEU A 406 -2.60 1.21 29.02
CA LEU A 406 -2.27 -0.12 29.51
C LEU A 406 -3.08 -1.13 28.69
N ASP A 407 -2.40 -1.85 27.81
CA ASP A 407 -3.01 -2.85 26.96
C ASP A 407 -2.96 -4.23 27.65
N ILE A 408 -4.14 -4.81 27.86
CA ILE A 408 -4.34 -6.16 28.36
C ILE A 408 -4.61 -7.04 27.14
N ILE A 409 -3.54 -7.63 26.61
CA ILE A 409 -3.61 -8.48 25.43
C ILE A 409 -3.96 -9.91 25.83
N ALA A 410 -5.08 -10.43 25.35
CA ALA A 410 -5.53 -11.81 25.62
C ALA A 410 -6.56 -12.26 24.57
N THR A 411 -6.59 -13.55 24.25
CA THR A 411 -7.51 -14.13 23.27
C THR A 411 -8.84 -14.59 23.88
N ASP A 412 -8.90 -14.74 25.21
CA ASP A 412 -10.07 -15.22 25.93
C ASP A 412 -10.24 -14.58 27.33
N ASN A 413 -11.40 -14.81 27.95
CA ASN A 413 -11.73 -14.27 29.26
C ASN A 413 -10.90 -14.86 30.41
N ALA A 414 -10.31 -16.05 30.23
CA ALA A 414 -9.44 -16.65 31.24
C ALA A 414 -8.11 -15.90 31.33
N GLY A 415 -7.52 -15.56 30.17
CA GLY A 415 -6.34 -14.70 30.07
C GLY A 415 -6.59 -13.30 30.64
N ILE A 416 -7.72 -12.67 30.28
CA ILE A 416 -8.11 -11.36 30.84
C ILE A 416 -8.22 -11.43 32.37
N THR A 417 -8.89 -12.46 32.88
CA THR A 417 -9.04 -12.67 34.34
C THR A 417 -7.68 -12.81 35.03
N ALA A 418 -6.77 -13.61 34.48
CA ALA A 418 -5.43 -13.78 35.02
C ALA A 418 -4.64 -12.45 35.03
N ALA A 419 -4.72 -11.67 33.95
CA ALA A 419 -4.06 -10.36 33.84
C ALA A 419 -4.60 -9.35 34.86
N VAL A 420 -5.93 -9.29 35.03
CA VAL A 420 -6.56 -8.42 36.02
C VAL A 420 -6.19 -8.84 37.43
N GLN A 421 -6.24 -10.13 37.75
CA GLN A 421 -5.79 -10.65 39.04
C GLN A 421 -4.34 -10.26 39.33
N LYS A 422 -3.44 -10.37 38.33
CA LYS A 422 -2.04 -9.96 38.46
C LYS A 422 -1.88 -8.47 38.75
N LEU A 423 -2.68 -7.61 38.11
CA LEU A 423 -2.67 -6.16 38.35
C LEU A 423 -3.18 -5.79 39.74
N VAL A 424 -4.29 -6.38 40.17
CA VAL A 424 -4.93 -6.01 41.45
C VAL A 424 -4.24 -6.63 42.67
N SER A 425 -3.48 -7.72 42.49
CA SER A 425 -2.69 -8.37 43.53
C SER A 425 -1.26 -7.81 43.64
N ALA A 426 -0.83 -6.98 42.67
CA ALA A 426 0.45 -6.30 42.77
C ALA A 426 0.42 -5.25 43.91
N PRO A 427 1.42 -5.23 44.80
CA PRO A 427 1.45 -4.34 45.97
C PRO A 427 1.32 -2.84 45.61
#